data_AF-A0A4P8SIC8-F1
#
_entry.id   AF-A0A4P8SIC8-F1
#
_cell.length_a   1.000
_cell.length_b   1.000
_cell.length_c   1.000
_cell.angle_alpha   90.00
_cell.angle_beta   90.00
_cell.angle_gamma   90.00
#
_symmetry.space_group_name_H-M   'P 1'
#
loop_
_entity.id
_entity.type
_entity.pdbx_description
1 polymer ?
#
loop_
_entity_poly.entity_id
_entity_poly.type
_entity_poly.pdbx_seq_one_letter_code
_entity_poly.pdbx_strand_id
1 'polypeptide(L)'
;MKMLVVYTLIFLYGLYELKSRFNGQVMEENLLYIVNLVIVFCLILARYKINNAVRGSLLEVESENEDDHHLELERRAYSAAVYIQVAFSLATVATLVGFILLRESQPDIVGVSAVLMVVSFFNLFPSDKIIKITNPTFTLPDPKSKNYQQEYFDQFDDGEKYVMLKGLYKIYSLVTWGLFILAIALMYYSVFSGNSQIISIIGIGIFFMLVQVSFTQSLKPNKAK
;
A
#
# COMPACT_ATOMS: atom_id res chain seq x y z
N MET A 1 -3.65 -2.54 21.20
CA MET A 1 -4.77 -3.44 21.59
C MET A 1 -6.14 -2.87 21.22
N LYS A 2 -6.52 -1.65 21.65
CA LYS A 2 -7.84 -1.05 21.35
C LYS A 2 -8.22 -1.06 19.85
N MET A 3 -7.35 -0.59 18.96
CA MET A 3 -7.62 -0.59 17.50
C MET A 3 -7.75 -1.97 16.86
N LEU A 4 -7.04 -2.99 17.39
CA LEU A 4 -7.16 -4.37 16.89
C LEU A 4 -8.57 -4.89 17.16
N VAL A 5 -9.07 -4.68 18.38
CA VAL A 5 -10.42 -5.08 18.78
C VAL A 5 -11.47 -4.38 17.92
N VAL A 6 -11.30 -3.08 17.65
CA VAL A 6 -12.20 -2.33 16.76
C VAL A 6 -12.26 -2.95 15.36
N TYR A 7 -11.12 -3.21 14.73
CA TYR A 7 -11.11 -3.84 13.40
C TYR A 7 -11.71 -5.25 13.41
N THR A 8 -11.46 -6.04 14.45
CA THR A 8 -12.07 -7.36 14.60
C THR A 8 -13.59 -7.28 14.75
N LEU A 9 -14.12 -6.33 15.52
CA LEU A 9 -15.55 -6.12 15.65
C LEU A 9 -16.18 -5.69 14.32
N ILE A 10 -15.54 -4.78 13.59
CA ILE A 10 -15.98 -4.35 12.24
C ILE A 10 -15.99 -5.56 11.29
N PHE A 11 -14.96 -6.40 11.32
CA PHE A 11 -14.87 -7.59 10.48
C PHE A 11 -15.98 -8.60 10.79
N LEU A 12 -16.23 -8.88 12.08
CA LEU A 12 -17.31 -9.78 12.49
C LEU A 12 -18.69 -9.24 12.12
N TYR A 13 -18.91 -7.93 12.30
CA TYR A 13 -20.14 -7.27 11.86
C TYR A 13 -20.30 -7.38 10.34
N GLY A 14 -19.23 -7.13 9.58
CA GLY A 14 -19.26 -7.25 8.12
C GLY A 14 -19.51 -8.67 7.64
N LEU A 15 -19.00 -9.70 8.33
CA LEU A 15 -19.32 -11.10 8.02
C LEU A 15 -20.79 -11.43 8.27
N TYR A 16 -21.36 -10.89 9.36
CA TYR A 16 -22.77 -11.02 9.67
C TYR A 16 -23.65 -10.36 8.59
N GLU A 17 -23.34 -9.11 8.22
CA GLU A 17 -24.04 -8.39 7.14
C GLU A 17 -23.92 -9.11 5.80
N LEU A 18 -22.72 -9.56 5.43
CA LEU A 18 -22.51 -10.34 4.20
C LEU A 18 -23.42 -11.56 4.18
N LYS A 19 -23.47 -12.34 5.26
CA LYS A 19 -24.35 -13.52 5.34
C LYS A 19 -25.83 -13.15 5.27
N SER A 20 -26.23 -12.04 5.89
CA SER A 20 -27.63 -11.60 5.94
C SER A 20 -28.13 -11.05 4.61
N ARG A 21 -27.26 -10.35 3.86
CA ARG A 21 -27.61 -9.67 2.61
C ARG A 21 -27.17 -10.42 1.36
N PHE A 22 -26.51 -11.57 1.50
CA PHE A 22 -25.99 -12.33 0.36
C PHE A 22 -27.11 -12.65 -0.63
N ASN A 23 -27.07 -11.99 -1.78
CA ASN A 23 -28.03 -12.22 -2.85
C ASN A 23 -27.28 -12.69 -4.10
N GLY A 24 -27.47 -13.95 -4.49
CA GLY A 24 -26.80 -14.54 -5.65
C GLY A 24 -27.11 -13.85 -6.98
N GLN A 25 -28.15 -13.00 -7.03
CA GLN A 25 -28.52 -12.25 -8.24
C GLN A 25 -27.77 -10.92 -8.39
N VAL A 26 -27.14 -10.39 -7.33
CA VAL A 26 -26.44 -9.09 -7.38
C VAL A 26 -24.95 -9.26 -7.10
N MET A 27 -24.22 -9.71 -8.13
CA MET A 27 -22.82 -10.12 -7.99
C MET A 27 -21.88 -8.95 -7.65
N GLU A 28 -22.15 -7.75 -8.18
CA GLU A 28 -21.32 -6.56 -7.97
C GLU A 28 -21.30 -6.12 -6.50
N GLU A 29 -22.47 -6.13 -5.84
CA GLU A 29 -22.62 -5.80 -4.43
C GLU A 29 -21.85 -6.78 -3.54
N ASN A 30 -22.03 -8.08 -3.79
CA ASN A 30 -21.35 -9.13 -3.03
C ASN A 30 -19.82 -9.02 -3.17
N LEU A 31 -19.34 -8.76 -4.40
CA LEU A 31 -17.90 -8.57 -4.64
C LEU A 31 -17.35 -7.38 -3.88
N LEU A 32 -18.07 -6.24 -3.88
CA LEU A 32 -17.62 -5.06 -3.15
C LEU A 32 -17.60 -5.29 -1.63
N TYR A 33 -18.60 -5.99 -1.08
CA TYR A 33 -18.61 -6.41 0.33
C TYR A 33 -17.42 -7.31 0.68
N ILE A 34 -17.12 -8.31 -0.15
CA ILE A 34 -16.00 -9.22 0.06
C ILE A 34 -14.68 -8.45 0.04
N VAL A 35 -14.49 -7.53 -0.91
CA VAL A 35 -13.29 -6.69 -0.99
C VAL A 35 -13.14 -5.82 0.27
N ASN A 36 -14.22 -5.21 0.76
CA ASN A 36 -14.21 -4.45 2.01
C ASN A 36 -13.83 -5.30 3.22
N LEU A 37 -14.29 -6.55 3.29
CA LEU A 37 -13.86 -7.49 4.33
C LEU A 37 -12.39 -7.85 4.23
N VAL A 38 -11.87 -8.08 3.02
CA VAL A 38 -10.44 -8.34 2.80
C VAL A 38 -9.60 -7.15 3.24
N ILE A 39 -10.04 -5.91 2.96
CA ILE A 39 -9.36 -4.69 3.41
C ILE A 39 -9.29 -4.65 4.94
N VAL A 40 -10.40 -4.86 5.64
CA VAL A 40 -10.43 -4.89 7.11
C VAL A 40 -9.54 -6.02 7.65
N PHE A 41 -9.54 -7.19 7.01
CA PHE A 41 -8.66 -8.30 7.38
C PHE A 41 -7.18 -7.95 7.24
N CYS A 42 -6.77 -7.28 6.15
CA CYS A 42 -5.41 -6.76 5.99
C CYS A 42 -5.04 -5.78 7.12
N LEU A 43 -5.95 -4.88 7.51
CA LEU A 43 -5.73 -3.94 8.62
C LEU A 43 -5.61 -4.66 9.97
N ILE A 44 -6.35 -5.76 10.20
CA ILE A 44 -6.19 -6.62 11.39
C ILE A 44 -4.79 -7.24 11.40
N LEU A 45 -4.34 -7.84 10.29
CA LEU A 45 -3.02 -8.46 10.18
C LEU A 45 -1.90 -7.45 10.39
N ALA A 46 -2.00 -6.27 9.76
CA ALA A 46 -1.07 -5.17 9.97
C ALA A 46 -0.99 -4.79 11.45
N ARG A 47 -2.14 -4.59 12.09
CA ARG A 47 -2.18 -4.16 13.50
C ARG A 47 -1.69 -5.24 14.45
N TYR A 48 -1.93 -6.50 14.14
CA TYR A 48 -1.41 -7.64 14.89
C TYR A 48 0.12 -7.65 14.83
N LYS A 49 0.70 -7.54 13.63
CA LYS A 49 2.16 -7.50 13.42
C LYS A 49 2.81 -6.30 14.13
N ILE A 50 2.22 -5.11 14.04
CA ILE A 50 2.67 -3.91 14.78
C ILE A 50 2.68 -4.15 16.28
N ASN A 51 1.58 -4.65 16.85
CA ASN A 51 1.51 -4.87 18.30
C ASN A 51 2.52 -5.94 18.74
N ASN A 52 2.76 -6.97 17.94
CA ASN A 52 3.74 -8.02 18.24
C ASN A 52 5.18 -7.51 18.13
N ALA A 53 5.48 -6.65 17.15
CA ALA A 53 6.78 -5.98 17.06
C ALA A 53 7.03 -5.08 18.28
N VAL A 54 6.05 -4.26 18.67
CA VAL A 54 6.16 -3.38 19.84
C VAL A 54 6.25 -4.15 21.16
N ARG A 55 5.58 -5.29 21.28
CA ARG A 55 5.72 -6.14 22.48
C ARG A 55 7.06 -6.85 22.51
N GLY A 56 7.52 -7.35 21.37
CA GLY A 56 8.80 -8.03 21.25
C GLY A 56 9.98 -7.09 21.52
N SER A 57 9.88 -5.81 21.16
CA SER A 57 10.91 -4.81 21.45
C SER A 57 11.03 -4.44 22.94
N LEU A 58 10.12 -4.92 23.80
CA LEU A 58 10.16 -4.70 25.25
C LEU A 58 10.70 -5.91 26.02
N LEU A 59 10.99 -7.02 25.32
CA LEU A 59 11.55 -8.21 25.93
C LEU A 59 13.07 -8.07 26.02
N GLU A 60 13.63 -8.35 27.18
CA GLU A 60 15.06 -8.54 27.34
C GLU A 60 15.44 -9.90 26.74
N VAL A 61 16.40 -9.89 25.83
CA VAL A 61 16.92 -11.08 25.14
C VAL A 61 18.40 -11.22 25.49
N GLU A 62 18.89 -12.45 25.58
CA GLU A 62 20.31 -12.73 25.77
C GLU A 62 21.13 -12.10 24.63
N SER A 63 22.30 -11.55 24.95
CA SER A 63 23.15 -10.81 24.01
C SER A 63 23.53 -11.63 22.76
N GLU A 64 23.64 -12.95 22.88
CA GLU A 64 23.93 -13.83 21.73
C GLU A 64 22.77 -13.92 20.72
N ASN A 65 21.53 -13.67 21.14
CA ASN A 65 20.32 -13.77 20.32
C ASN A 65 19.73 -12.39 19.94
N GLU A 66 20.40 -11.30 20.32
CA GLU A 66 19.90 -9.94 20.16
C GLU A 66 19.72 -9.57 18.68
N ASP A 67 20.71 -9.84 17.85
CA ASP A 67 20.68 -9.51 16.41
C ASP A 67 19.54 -10.24 15.67
N ASP A 68 19.38 -11.55 15.92
CA ASP A 68 18.33 -12.36 15.31
C ASP A 68 16.92 -11.90 15.74
N HIS A 69 16.77 -11.53 17.02
CA HIS A 69 15.53 -10.98 17.53
C HIS A 69 15.21 -9.63 16.87
N HIS A 70 16.19 -8.74 16.77
CA HIS A 70 16.03 -7.44 16.09
C HIS A 70 15.59 -7.61 14.63
N LEU A 71 16.24 -8.52 13.90
CA LEU A 71 15.88 -8.85 12.52
C LEU A 71 14.41 -9.35 12.42
N GLU A 72 13.95 -10.13 13.38
CA GLU A 72 12.56 -10.60 13.39
C GLU A 72 11.56 -9.45 13.61
N LEU A 73 11.88 -8.51 14.50
CA LEU A 73 11.05 -7.34 14.75
C LEU A 73 10.96 -6.44 13.51
N GLU A 74 12.08 -6.23 12.83
CA GLU A 74 12.16 -5.47 11.58
C GLU A 74 11.29 -6.12 10.48
N ARG A 75 11.43 -7.44 10.29
CA ARG A 75 10.59 -8.22 9.35
C ARG A 75 9.10 -8.08 9.65
N ARG A 76 8.71 -8.10 10.94
CA ARG A 76 7.32 -7.92 11.36
C ARG A 76 6.83 -6.50 11.06
N ALA A 77 7.66 -5.48 11.25
CA ALA A 77 7.34 -4.09 10.92
C ALA A 77 7.13 -3.89 9.41
N TYR A 78 8.05 -4.37 8.58
CA TYR A 78 7.91 -4.30 7.12
C TYR A 78 6.72 -5.13 6.61
N SER A 79 6.46 -6.30 7.19
CA SER A 79 5.26 -7.10 6.87
C SER A 79 3.98 -6.31 7.16
N ALA A 80 3.92 -5.57 8.27
CA ALA A 80 2.77 -4.73 8.58
C ALA A 80 2.60 -3.60 7.56
N ALA A 81 3.69 -2.95 7.15
CA ALA A 81 3.65 -1.92 6.11
C ALA A 81 3.10 -2.47 4.78
N VAL A 82 3.49 -3.68 4.38
CA VAL A 82 2.95 -4.36 3.19
C VAL A 82 1.43 -4.53 3.29
N TYR A 83 0.91 -5.04 4.41
CA TYR A 83 -0.54 -5.20 4.58
C TYR A 83 -1.31 -3.87 4.54
N ILE A 84 -0.73 -2.80 5.08
CA ILE A 84 -1.34 -1.46 5.02
C ILE A 84 -1.37 -0.94 3.58
N GLN A 85 -0.27 -1.08 2.84
CA GLN A 85 -0.21 -0.68 1.44
C GLN A 85 -1.22 -1.45 0.58
N VAL A 86 -1.33 -2.78 0.78
CA VAL A 86 -2.34 -3.60 0.10
C VAL A 86 -3.76 -3.15 0.46
N ALA A 87 -4.04 -2.91 1.75
CA ALA A 87 -5.35 -2.42 2.19
C ALA A 87 -5.71 -1.08 1.53
N PHE A 88 -4.75 -0.14 1.46
CA PHE A 88 -4.95 1.16 0.82
C PHE A 88 -5.18 1.04 -0.69
N SER A 89 -4.38 0.24 -1.40
CA SER A 89 -4.54 0.01 -2.84
C SER A 89 -5.90 -0.61 -3.15
N LEU A 90 -6.30 -1.66 -2.41
CA LEU A 90 -7.60 -2.30 -2.59
C LEU A 90 -8.75 -1.35 -2.25
N ALA A 91 -8.67 -0.59 -1.17
CA ALA A 91 -9.71 0.38 -0.80
C ALA A 91 -9.87 1.50 -1.83
N THR A 92 -8.77 1.94 -2.44
CA THR A 92 -8.80 2.93 -3.51
C THR A 92 -9.54 2.38 -4.73
N VAL A 93 -9.16 1.18 -5.20
CA VAL A 93 -9.82 0.53 -6.34
C VAL A 93 -11.29 0.24 -6.03
N ALA A 94 -11.61 -0.28 -4.84
CA ALA A 94 -12.97 -0.56 -4.40
C ALA A 94 -13.84 0.70 -4.36
N THR A 95 -13.28 1.83 -3.91
CA THR A 95 -13.99 3.11 -3.88
C THR A 95 -14.26 3.61 -5.29
N LEU A 96 -13.26 3.60 -6.18
CA LEU A 96 -13.43 4.09 -7.56
C LEU A 96 -14.41 3.23 -8.37
N VAL A 97 -14.22 1.91 -8.35
CA VAL A 97 -15.08 0.97 -9.08
C VAL A 97 -16.49 0.94 -8.47
N GLY A 98 -16.59 0.89 -7.13
CA GLY A 98 -17.86 0.93 -6.44
C GLY A 98 -18.64 2.22 -6.71
N PHE A 99 -17.98 3.37 -6.78
CA PHE A 99 -18.63 4.63 -7.13
C PHE A 99 -19.15 4.66 -8.57
N ILE A 100 -18.45 4.01 -9.50
CA ILE A 100 -18.92 3.91 -10.89
C ILE A 100 -20.14 2.99 -11.00
N LEU A 101 -20.11 1.84 -10.33
CA LEU A 101 -21.12 0.79 -10.53
C LEU A 101 -22.33 0.88 -9.57
N LEU A 102 -22.12 1.30 -8.32
CA LEU A 102 -23.08 1.11 -7.23
C LEU A 102 -23.47 2.40 -6.49
N ARG A 103 -23.09 3.59 -7.01
CA ARG A 103 -23.42 4.88 -6.37
C ARG A 103 -24.92 5.06 -6.11
N GLU A 104 -25.77 4.62 -7.03
CA GLU A 104 -27.21 4.88 -6.97
C GLU A 104 -27.97 3.73 -6.30
N SER A 105 -27.50 2.49 -6.45
CA SER A 105 -28.14 1.29 -5.88
C SER A 105 -27.76 1.05 -4.42
N GLN A 106 -26.47 1.14 -4.08
CA GLN A 106 -25.93 0.84 -2.75
C GLN A 106 -24.84 1.86 -2.33
N PRO A 107 -25.21 3.13 -2.14
CA PRO A 107 -24.26 4.18 -1.74
C PRO A 107 -23.60 3.90 -0.38
N ASP A 108 -24.25 3.13 0.49
CA ASP A 108 -23.74 2.75 1.81
C ASP A 108 -22.48 1.89 1.71
N ILE A 109 -22.48 0.85 0.87
CA ILE A 109 -21.33 -0.05 0.67
C ILE A 109 -20.14 0.74 0.09
N VAL A 110 -20.41 1.60 -0.88
CA VAL A 110 -19.39 2.47 -1.50
C VAL A 110 -18.83 3.45 -0.46
N GLY A 111 -19.69 4.00 0.39
CA GLY A 111 -19.29 4.86 1.51
C GLY A 111 -18.36 4.16 2.49
N VAL A 112 -18.62 2.88 2.80
CA VAL A 112 -17.71 2.08 3.63
C VAL A 112 -16.33 1.93 2.96
N SER A 113 -16.28 1.63 1.66
CA SER A 113 -15.01 1.56 0.91
C SER A 113 -14.22 2.87 1.01
N ALA A 114 -14.90 4.02 0.86
CA ALA A 114 -14.29 5.34 0.96
C ALA A 114 -13.73 5.61 2.36
N VAL A 115 -14.46 5.26 3.41
CA VAL A 115 -13.97 5.38 4.80
C VAL A 115 -12.75 4.49 5.01
N LEU A 116 -12.78 3.25 4.53
CA LEU A 116 -11.64 2.33 4.63
C LEU A 116 -10.41 2.84 3.85
N MET A 117 -10.60 3.52 2.72
CA MET A 117 -9.53 4.17 1.97
C MET A 117 -8.85 5.25 2.81
N VAL A 118 -9.64 6.13 3.44
CA VAL A 118 -9.13 7.19 4.33
C VAL A 118 -8.42 6.61 5.55
N VAL A 119 -9.02 5.61 6.21
CA VAL A 119 -8.39 4.93 7.35
C VAL A 119 -7.06 4.28 6.94
N SER A 120 -7.03 3.59 5.80
CA SER A 120 -5.81 2.94 5.31
C SER A 120 -4.73 3.97 4.95
N PHE A 121 -5.11 5.10 4.35
CA PHE A 121 -4.21 6.21 4.07
C PHE A 121 -3.51 6.73 5.32
N PHE A 122 -4.25 6.98 6.41
CA PHE A 122 -3.63 7.42 7.66
C PHE A 122 -2.71 6.36 8.29
N ASN A 123 -2.93 5.08 8.04
CA ASN A 123 -2.04 4.02 8.51
C ASN A 123 -0.74 3.92 7.70
N LEU A 124 -0.63 4.54 6.51
CA LEU A 124 0.63 4.56 5.73
C LEU A 124 1.77 5.26 6.48
N PHE A 125 1.43 6.17 7.39
CA PHE A 125 2.42 6.89 8.19
C PHE A 125 2.76 6.04 9.43
N PRO A 126 3.96 5.44 9.48
CA PRO A 126 4.35 4.60 10.60
C PRO A 126 4.49 5.45 11.87
N SER A 127 4.08 4.90 13.00
CA SER A 127 4.31 5.56 14.30
C SER A 127 5.80 5.56 14.65
N ASP A 128 6.26 6.57 15.39
CA ASP A 128 7.64 6.69 15.89
C ASP A 128 8.17 5.40 16.53
N LYS A 129 7.31 4.65 17.23
CA LYS A 129 7.68 3.38 17.85
C LYS A 129 8.14 2.33 16.84
N ILE A 130 7.49 2.27 15.68
CA ILE A 130 7.85 1.33 14.61
C ILE A 130 9.10 1.80 13.90
N ILE A 131 9.23 3.11 13.64
CA ILE A 131 10.44 3.70 13.04
C ILE A 131 11.66 3.38 13.91
N LYS A 132 11.55 3.57 15.23
CA LYS A 132 12.65 3.26 16.17
C LYS A 132 13.00 1.77 16.27
N ILE A 133 12.05 0.87 15.97
CA ILE A 133 12.32 -0.57 15.91
C ILE A 133 13.11 -0.92 14.65
N THR A 134 12.75 -0.32 13.51
CA THR A 134 13.41 -0.62 12.23
C THR A 134 14.74 0.11 12.05
N ASN A 135 14.85 1.34 12.54
CA ASN A 135 16.07 2.13 12.47
C ASN A 135 16.14 3.03 13.73
N PRO A 136 16.84 2.57 14.80
CA PRO A 136 16.91 3.29 16.08
C PRO A 136 17.61 4.65 15.97
N THR A 137 18.55 4.77 15.05
CA THR A 137 19.31 6.00 14.77
C THR A 137 18.55 7.00 13.90
N PHE A 138 17.40 6.61 13.36
CA PHE A 138 16.62 7.43 12.45
C PHE A 138 16.06 8.67 13.14
N THR A 139 16.43 9.85 12.62
CA THR A 139 15.84 11.12 13.04
C THR A 139 15.01 11.71 11.90
N LEU A 140 13.74 12.03 12.18
CA LEU A 140 12.89 12.69 11.20
C LEU A 140 13.46 14.09 10.90
N PRO A 141 13.78 14.41 9.63
CA PRO A 141 14.28 15.73 9.27
C PRO A 141 13.19 16.80 9.47
N ASP A 142 13.59 18.08 9.54
CA ASP A 142 12.65 19.18 9.72
C ASP A 142 11.70 19.26 8.51
N PRO A 143 10.36 19.11 8.69
CA PRO A 143 9.38 19.20 7.61
C PRO A 143 9.46 20.49 6.79
N LYS A 144 10.08 21.55 7.30
CA LYS A 144 10.27 22.83 6.61
C LYS A 144 11.61 22.94 5.86
N SER A 145 12.49 21.94 5.93
CA SER A 145 13.75 21.95 5.20
C SER A 145 13.50 21.92 3.69
N LYS A 146 14.24 22.76 2.96
CA LYS A 146 14.25 22.74 1.48
C LYS A 146 14.83 21.44 0.92
N ASN A 147 15.66 20.75 1.69
CA ASN A 147 16.32 19.51 1.30
C ASN A 147 15.75 18.30 2.06
N TYR A 148 14.51 18.38 2.54
CA TYR A 148 13.87 17.33 3.35
C TYR A 148 14.04 15.92 2.77
N GLN A 149 13.86 15.76 1.45
CA GLN A 149 13.98 14.46 0.79
C GLN A 149 15.41 13.90 0.85
N GLN A 150 16.40 14.77 0.68
CA GLN A 150 17.80 14.38 0.74
C GLN A 150 18.21 14.07 2.19
N GLU A 151 17.83 14.93 3.14
CA GLU A 151 18.07 14.70 4.57
C GLU A 151 17.43 13.40 5.06
N TYR A 152 16.21 13.09 4.58
CA TYR A 152 15.50 11.85 4.89
C TYR A 152 16.22 10.63 4.30
N PHE A 153 16.66 10.72 3.04
CA PHE A 153 17.43 9.67 2.39
C PHE A 153 18.79 9.44 3.05
N ASP A 154 19.43 10.50 3.53
CA ASP A 154 20.73 10.44 4.18
C ASP A 154 20.70 9.77 5.56
N GLN A 155 19.52 9.62 6.18
CA GLN A 155 19.36 8.85 7.43
C GLN A 155 19.52 7.34 7.25
N PHE A 156 19.35 6.82 6.04
CA PHE A 156 19.51 5.38 5.77
C PHE A 156 20.99 5.05 5.59
N ASP A 157 21.40 3.88 6.09
CA ASP A 157 22.76 3.41 5.89
C ASP A 157 23.01 3.00 4.41
N ASP A 158 24.27 2.78 4.04
CA ASP A 158 24.63 2.43 2.66
C ASP A 158 24.09 1.05 2.24
N GLY A 159 23.89 0.12 3.18
CA GLY A 159 23.29 -1.18 2.94
C GLY A 159 21.79 -1.09 2.62
N GLU A 160 21.04 -0.35 3.43
CA GLU A 160 19.63 -0.03 3.23
C GLU A 160 19.43 0.70 1.90
N LYS A 161 20.26 1.72 1.62
CA LYS A 161 20.27 2.43 0.33
C LYS A 161 20.52 1.49 -0.84
N TYR A 162 21.45 0.55 -0.72
CA TYR A 162 21.71 -0.46 -1.75
C TYR A 162 20.50 -1.37 -1.98
N VAL A 163 19.84 -1.84 -0.91
CA VAL A 163 18.62 -2.65 -1.01
C VAL A 163 17.48 -1.87 -1.65
N MET A 164 17.30 -0.60 -1.26
CA MET A 164 16.31 0.31 -1.86
C MET A 164 16.58 0.52 -3.36
N LEU A 165 17.82 0.78 -3.77
CA LEU A 165 18.19 0.97 -5.16
C LEU A 165 17.92 -0.28 -6.01
N LYS A 166 18.27 -1.46 -5.49
CA LYS A 166 17.99 -2.75 -6.13
C LYS A 166 16.47 -2.97 -6.26
N GLY A 167 15.69 -2.58 -5.25
CA GLY A 167 14.23 -2.60 -5.29
C GLY A 167 13.67 -1.65 -6.34
N LEU A 168 14.14 -0.41 -6.38
CA LEU A 168 13.71 0.62 -7.32
C LEU A 168 13.98 0.21 -8.78
N TYR A 169 15.13 -0.40 -9.06
CA TYR A 169 15.44 -0.92 -10.39
C TYR A 169 14.48 -2.05 -10.83
N LYS A 170 14.14 -2.97 -9.91
CA LYS A 170 13.14 -4.01 -10.17
C LYS A 170 11.76 -3.41 -10.44
N ILE A 171 11.34 -2.44 -9.63
CA ILE A 171 10.06 -1.74 -9.78
C ILE A 171 10.02 -0.98 -11.11
N TYR A 172 11.09 -0.28 -11.47
CA TYR A 172 11.22 0.41 -12.75
C TYR A 172 10.95 -0.54 -13.93
N SER A 173 11.60 -1.70 -13.94
CA SER A 173 11.37 -2.72 -14.98
C SER A 173 9.93 -3.25 -14.96
N LEU A 174 9.41 -3.59 -13.78
CA LEU A 174 8.04 -4.11 -13.62
C LEU A 174 6.98 -3.11 -14.10
N VAL A 175 7.08 -1.85 -13.69
CA VAL A 175 6.13 -0.79 -14.08
C VAL A 175 6.23 -0.53 -15.58
N THR A 176 7.43 -0.49 -16.14
CA THR A 176 7.63 -0.29 -17.58
C THR A 176 6.96 -1.42 -18.38
N TRP A 177 7.28 -2.68 -18.08
CA TRP A 177 6.67 -3.82 -18.75
C TRP A 177 5.17 -3.94 -18.49
N GLY A 178 4.73 -3.65 -17.27
CA GLY A 178 3.33 -3.68 -16.87
C GLY A 178 2.48 -2.66 -17.65
N LEU A 179 2.95 -1.41 -17.75
CA LEU A 179 2.26 -0.37 -18.53
C LEU A 179 2.21 -0.73 -20.03
N PHE A 180 3.29 -1.29 -20.58
CA PHE A 180 3.33 -1.73 -21.98
C PHE A 180 2.32 -2.86 -22.25
N ILE A 181 2.33 -3.91 -21.43
CA ILE A 181 1.41 -5.04 -21.57
C ILE A 181 -0.03 -4.58 -21.36
N LEU A 182 -0.29 -3.69 -20.40
CA LEU A 182 -1.62 -3.14 -20.13
C LEU A 182 -2.15 -2.33 -21.32
N ALA A 183 -1.31 -1.51 -21.96
CA ALA A 183 -1.69 -0.77 -23.17
C ALA A 183 -2.08 -1.72 -24.31
N ILE A 184 -1.31 -2.79 -24.54
CA ILE A 184 -1.63 -3.82 -25.53
C ILE A 184 -2.94 -4.54 -25.19
N ALA A 185 -3.14 -4.90 -23.91
CA ALA A 185 -4.36 -5.56 -23.46
C ALA A 185 -5.61 -4.67 -23.69
N LEU A 186 -5.51 -3.38 -23.37
CA LEU A 186 -6.59 -2.41 -23.61
C LEU A 186 -6.85 -2.18 -25.10
N MET A 187 -5.81 -2.20 -25.94
CA MET A 187 -5.97 -2.14 -27.39
C MET A 187 -6.80 -3.33 -27.89
N TYR A 188 -6.45 -4.56 -27.53
CA TYR A 188 -7.22 -5.74 -27.90
C TYR A 188 -8.64 -5.69 -27.35
N TYR A 189 -8.80 -5.34 -26.07
CA TYR A 189 -10.13 -5.16 -25.48
C TYR A 189 -10.96 -4.14 -26.27
N SER A 190 -10.38 -3.01 -26.66
CA SER A 190 -11.08 -1.96 -27.43
C SER A 190 -11.51 -2.45 -28.81
N VAL A 191 -10.68 -3.24 -29.50
CA VAL A 191 -11.00 -3.79 -30.82
C VAL A 191 -12.09 -4.85 -30.74
N PHE A 192 -12.01 -5.78 -29.77
CA PHE A 192 -12.96 -6.88 -29.67
C PHE A 192 -14.30 -6.49 -29.04
N SER A 193 -14.31 -5.57 -28.07
CA SER A 193 -15.54 -5.12 -27.41
C SER A 193 -16.25 -3.98 -28.14
N GLY A 194 -15.57 -3.28 -29.05
CA GLY A 194 -16.05 -2.05 -29.66
C GLY A 194 -16.06 -0.83 -28.72
N ASN A 195 -15.74 -1.01 -27.42
CA ASN A 195 -15.66 0.08 -26.45
C ASN A 195 -14.30 0.77 -26.51
N SER A 196 -14.28 2.02 -26.98
CA SER A 196 -13.05 2.81 -27.11
C SER A 196 -12.30 2.97 -25.78
N GLN A 197 -11.04 2.54 -25.75
CA GLN A 197 -10.10 2.73 -24.62
C GLN A 197 -9.03 3.78 -24.89
N ILE A 198 -9.22 4.64 -25.90
CA ILE A 198 -8.19 5.58 -26.38
C ILE A 198 -7.69 6.49 -25.26
N ILE A 199 -8.58 7.03 -24.43
CA ILE A 199 -8.20 7.93 -23.32
C ILE A 199 -7.29 7.20 -22.31
N SER A 200 -7.64 5.97 -21.93
CA SER A 200 -6.85 5.14 -21.03
C SER A 200 -5.47 4.83 -21.61
N ILE A 201 -5.40 4.48 -22.90
CA ILE A 201 -4.13 4.18 -23.59
C ILE A 201 -3.23 5.42 -23.67
N ILE A 202 -3.78 6.60 -23.99
CA ILE A 202 -3.02 7.87 -23.98
C ILE A 202 -2.48 8.16 -22.58
N GLY A 203 -3.32 8.02 -21.54
CA GLY A 203 -2.90 8.21 -20.15
C GLY A 203 -1.76 7.27 -19.75
N ILE A 204 -1.86 5.98 -20.09
CA ILE A 204 -0.79 5.00 -19.89
C ILE A 204 0.48 5.41 -20.65
N GLY A 205 0.36 5.89 -21.89
CA GLY A 205 1.50 6.37 -22.68
C GLY A 205 2.24 7.54 -22.04
N ILE A 206 1.51 8.51 -21.48
CA ILE A 206 2.10 9.63 -20.73
C ILE A 206 2.83 9.12 -19.49
N PHE A 207 2.21 8.26 -18.69
CA PHE A 207 2.85 7.68 -17.50
C PHE A 207 4.10 6.85 -17.86
N PHE A 208 4.03 6.05 -18.92
CA PHE A 208 5.14 5.24 -19.41
C PHE A 208 6.35 6.12 -19.79
N MET A 209 6.09 7.22 -20.51
CA MET A 209 7.11 8.21 -20.85
C MET A 209 7.69 8.88 -19.59
N LEU A 210 6.84 9.33 -18.65
CA LEU A 210 7.29 9.96 -17.41
C LEU A 210 8.20 9.05 -16.61
N VAL A 211 7.83 7.78 -16.42
CA VAL A 211 8.64 6.80 -15.69
C VAL A 211 10.01 6.63 -16.34
N GLN A 212 10.07 6.44 -17.66
CA GLN A 212 11.34 6.25 -18.38
C GLN A 212 12.24 7.49 -18.35
N VAL A 213 11.65 8.66 -18.63
CA VAL A 213 12.38 9.94 -18.66
C VAL A 213 12.88 10.28 -17.27
N SER A 214 12.04 10.23 -16.23
CA SER A 214 12.45 10.55 -14.87
C SER A 214 13.54 9.61 -14.36
N PHE A 215 13.42 8.30 -14.61
CA PHE A 215 14.46 7.36 -14.20
C PHE A 215 15.79 7.64 -14.91
N THR A 216 15.78 7.81 -16.23
CA THR A 216 16.99 8.07 -17.03
C THR A 216 17.60 9.43 -16.69
N GLN A 217 16.78 10.46 -16.44
CA GLN A 217 17.26 11.77 -15.99
C GLN A 217 17.93 11.70 -14.62
N SER A 218 17.39 10.90 -13.68
CA SER A 218 17.99 10.75 -12.35
C SER A 218 19.38 10.09 -12.38
N LEU A 219 19.66 9.27 -13.39
CA LEU A 219 20.97 8.63 -13.61
C LEU A 219 21.95 9.52 -14.37
N LYS A 220 21.50 10.64 -14.96
CA LYS A 220 22.37 11.54 -15.70
C LYS A 220 23.35 12.18 -14.71
N PRO A 221 24.67 12.07 -14.92
CA PRO A 221 25.65 12.66 -14.03
C PRO A 221 25.47 14.18 -13.99
N ASN A 222 25.34 14.73 -12.79
CA ASN A 222 25.39 16.17 -12.59
C ASN A 222 26.80 16.67 -12.90
N LYS A 223 26.91 17.84 -13.54
CA LYS A 223 28.22 18.50 -13.69
C LYS A 223 28.81 18.66 -12.29
N ALA A 224 30.02 18.13 -12.08
CA ALA A 224 30.78 18.35 -10.86
C ALA A 224 30.81 19.88 -10.60
N LYS A 225 30.31 20.28 -9.43
CA LYS A 225 30.52 21.63 -8.90
C LYS A 225 31.80 21.65 -8.09
#